data_AF-A0A8J7UHT6-F1
#
_entry.id   AF-A0A8J7UHT6-F1
#
_cell.length_a   1.000
_cell.length_b   1.000
_cell.length_c   1.000
_cell.angle_alpha   90.00
_cell.angle_beta   90.00
_cell.angle_gamma   90.00
#
_symmetry.space_group_name_H-M   'P 1'
#
loop_
_entity.id
_entity.type
_entity.pdbx_description
1 polymer ?
#
loop_
_entity_poly.entity_id
_entity_poly.type
_entity_poly.pdbx_seq_one_letter_code
_entity_poly.pdbx_strand_id
1 'polypeptide(L)' 'MPETIFELEEQIARIEEAQAACSAAIRKLMESEDIARGVVFPAQIHELHQQKNMLETHRQYRRVRISRLKLQETGC' A
#
# COMPACT_ATOMS: atom_id res chain seq x y z
N MET A 1 17.35 -9.70 13.12
CA MET A 1 16.45 -9.77 14.29
C MET A 1 15.11 -10.28 13.80
N PRO A 2 14.45 -11.25 14.46
CA PRO A 2 13.08 -11.60 14.12
C PRO A 2 12.16 -10.42 14.42
N GLU A 3 11.34 -10.00 13.45
CA GLU A 3 10.31 -8.98 13.65
C GLU A 3 9.19 -9.53 14.53
N THR A 4 8.74 -8.72 15.50
CA THR A 4 7.61 -9.00 16.39
C THR A 4 6.28 -8.78 15.66
N ILE A 5 5.19 -9.36 16.19
CA ILE A 5 3.83 -9.11 15.66
C ILE A 5 3.50 -7.61 15.69
N PHE A 6 3.85 -6.91 16.78
CA PHE A 6 3.62 -5.48 16.92
C PHE A 6 4.36 -4.65 15.85
N GLU A 7 5.63 -4.94 15.58
CA GLU A 7 6.39 -4.27 14.53
C GLU A 7 5.79 -4.52 13.14
N LEU A 8 5.31 -5.75 12.87
CA LEU A 8 4.65 -6.09 11.62
C LEU A 8 3.30 -5.36 11.46
N GLU A 9 2.54 -5.19 12.54
CA GLU A 9 1.30 -4.42 12.55
C GLU A 9 1.55 -2.93 12.31
N GLU A 10 2.58 -2.34 12.93
CA GLU A 10 2.98 -0.95 12.67
C GLU A 10 3.40 -0.75 11.21
N GLN A 11 4.18 -1.68 10.65
CA GLN A 11 4.56 -1.63 9.25
C GLN A 11 3.34 -1.75 8.31
N ILE A 12 2.35 -2.57 8.65
CA ILE A 12 1.09 -2.65 7.90
C ILE A 12 0.37 -1.30 7.93
N ALA A 13 0.25 -0.67 9.09
CA ALA A 13 -0.40 0.64 9.21
C ALA A 13 0.27 1.70 8.34
N ARG A 14 1.61 1.77 8.36
CA ARG A 14 2.38 2.69 7.49
C ARG A 14 2.17 2.40 6.00
N ILE A 15 2.07 1.12 5.62
CA ILE A 15 1.78 0.73 4.24
C ILE A 15 0.37 1.18 3.83
N GLU A 16 -0.62 1.03 4.71
CA GLU A 16 -2.00 1.44 4.45
C GLU A 16 -2.11 2.97 4.31
N GLU A 17 -1.40 3.74 5.13
CA GLU A 17 -1.28 5.19 4.98
C GLU A 17 -0.67 5.57 3.63
N ALA A 18 0.41 4.88 3.20
CA ALA A 18 1.03 5.11 1.90
C ALA A 18 0.08 4.76 0.73
N GLN A 19 -0.69 3.68 0.82
CA GLN A 19 -1.71 3.34 -0.18
C GLN A 19 -2.83 4.39 -0.26
N ALA A 20 -3.24 4.95 0.88
CA ALA A 20 -4.21 6.04 0.94
C ALA A 20 -3.63 7.31 0.29
N ALA A 21 -2.36 7.63 0.54
CA ALA A 21 -1.68 8.76 -0.09
C ALA A 21 -1.60 8.61 -1.62
N CYS A 22 -1.25 7.42 -2.14
CA CYS A 22 -1.27 7.15 -3.59
C CYS A 22 -2.68 7.36 -4.17
N SER A 23 -3.72 6.88 -3.48
CA SER A 23 -5.11 7.02 -3.93
C SER A 23 -5.57 8.49 -3.94
N ALA A 24 -5.18 9.27 -2.93
CA ALA A 24 -5.43 10.70 -2.90
C ALA A 24 -4.69 11.46 -4.01
N ALA A 25 -3.45 11.07 -4.32
CA ALA A 25 -2.67 11.65 -5.41
C ALA A 25 -3.29 11.36 -6.78
N ILE A 26 -3.74 10.12 -7.03
CA ILE A 26 -4.47 9.75 -8.26
C ILE A 26 -5.71 10.64 -8.41
N ARG A 27 -6.51 10.79 -7.35
CA ARG A 27 -7.72 11.62 -7.39
C ARG A 27 -7.38 13.08 -7.72
N LYS A 28 -6.35 13.65 -7.11
CA LYS A 28 -5.90 15.01 -7.42
C LYS A 28 -5.44 15.17 -8.87
N LEU A 29 -4.73 14.19 -9.42
CA LEU A 29 -4.31 14.21 -10.82
C LEU A 29 -5.54 14.22 -11.74
N MET A 30 -6.49 13.32 -11.51
CA MET A 30 -7.75 13.26 -12.29
C MET A 30 -8.56 14.56 -12.19
N GLU A 31 -8.66 15.16 -11.00
CA GLU A 31 -9.33 16.45 -10.78
C GLU A 31 -8.61 17.62 -11.50
N SER A 32 -7.31 17.45 -11.80
CA SER A 32 -6.49 18.44 -12.50
C SER A 32 -6.47 18.25 -14.01
N GLU A 33 -7.07 17.17 -14.54
CA GLU A 33 -7.15 16.92 -15.98
C GLU A 33 -8.12 17.91 -16.64
N ASP A 34 -7.70 18.47 -17.77
CA ASP A 34 -8.54 19.29 -18.65
C ASP A 34 -8.54 18.64 -20.04
N ILE A 35 -9.55 17.80 -20.27
CA ILE A 35 -9.71 17.05 -21.52
C ILE A 35 -9.90 18.02 -22.71
N ALA A 36 -10.58 19.15 -22.51
CA ALA A 36 -10.83 20.12 -23.57
C ALA A 36 -9.53 20.80 -24.03
N ARG A 37 -8.55 20.91 -23.13
CA ARG A 37 -7.21 21.42 -23.43
C ARG A 37 -6.16 20.33 -23.65
N GLY A 38 -6.55 19.06 -23.63
CA GLY A 38 -5.66 17.91 -23.80
C GLY A 38 -4.68 17.69 -22.63
N VAL A 39 -4.94 18.27 -21.46
CA VAL A 39 -4.12 18.09 -20.25
C VAL A 39 -4.61 16.83 -19.54
N VAL A 40 -3.82 15.76 -19.63
CA VAL A 40 -4.08 14.47 -18.98
C VAL A 40 -2.81 13.89 -18.38
N PHE A 41 -2.92 13.07 -17.34
CA PHE A 41 -1.79 12.51 -16.59
C PHE A 41 -1.79 10.97 -16.54
N PRO A 42 -1.97 10.26 -17.67
CA PRO A 42 -2.14 8.81 -17.66
C PRO A 42 -0.92 8.07 -17.13
N ALA A 43 0.30 8.55 -17.43
CA ALA A 43 1.54 7.92 -16.97
C ALA A 43 1.70 8.01 -15.44
N GLN A 44 1.44 9.19 -14.87
CA GLN A 44 1.54 9.43 -13.43
C GLN A 44 0.46 8.66 -12.66
N ILE A 45 -0.76 8.62 -13.17
CA ILE A 45 -1.85 7.84 -12.59
C ILE A 45 -1.50 6.34 -12.61
N HIS A 46 -0.98 5.84 -13.73
CA HIS A 46 -0.57 4.44 -13.86
C HIS A 46 0.59 4.09 -12.91
N GLU A 47 1.58 4.96 -12.78
CA GLU A 47 2.70 4.76 -11.84
C GLU A 47 2.20 4.69 -10.39
N LEU A 48 1.31 5.58 -9.98
CA LEU A 48 0.71 5.53 -8.64
C LEU A 48 -0.11 4.25 -8.41
N HIS A 49 -0.79 3.74 -9.44
CA HIS A 49 -1.44 2.43 -9.36
C HIS A 49 -0.44 1.29 -9.17
N GLN A 50 0.68 1.30 -9.89
CA GLN A 50 1.74 0.30 -9.74
C GLN A 50 2.35 0.35 -8.34
N GLN A 51 2.65 1.55 -7.82
CA GLN A 51 3.15 1.74 -6.46
C GLN A 51 2.15 1.20 -5.42
N LYS A 52 0.85 1.49 -5.58
CA LYS A 52 -0.19 0.96 -4.69
C LYS A 52 -0.26 -0.58 -4.70
N ASN A 53 -0.09 -1.20 -5.86
CA ASN A 53 -0.09 -2.66 -6.01
C ASN A 53 1.14 -3.29 -5.35
N MET A 54 2.32 -2.69 -5.51
CA MET A 54 3.55 -3.12 -4.83
C MET A 54 3.38 -3.06 -3.30
N LEU A 55 2.83 -1.95 -2.79
CA LEU A 55 2.51 -1.78 -1.38
C LEU A 55 1.53 -2.85 -0.88
N GLU A 56 0.53 -3.22 -1.68
CA GLU A 56 -0.41 -4.29 -1.32
C GLU A 56 0.31 -5.64 -1.14
N THR A 57 1.22 -5.99 -2.06
CA THR A 57 2.04 -7.20 -1.94
C THR A 57 2.85 -7.20 -0.65
N HIS A 58 3.47 -6.07 -0.32
CA HIS A 58 4.23 -5.90 0.92
C HIS A 58 3.36 -6.03 2.18
N ARG A 59 2.12 -5.55 2.14
CA ARG A 59 1.14 -5.71 3.22
C ARG A 59 0.79 -7.18 3.42
N GLN A 60 0.46 -7.89 2.34
CA GLN A 60 0.07 -9.31 2.41
C GLN A 60 1.20 -10.20 2.94
N TYR A 61 2.44 -9.94 2.53
CA TYR A 61 3.60 -10.66 3.06
C TYR A 61 3.70 -10.56 4.59
N ARG A 62 3.50 -9.36 5.15
CA ARG A 62 3.52 -9.11 6.60
C ARG A 62 2.36 -9.78 7.31
N ARG A 63 1.16 -9.76 6.73
CA ARG A 63 -0.01 -10.48 7.28
C ARG A 63 0.25 -11.97 7.38
N VAL A 64 0.81 -12.58 6.33
CA VAL A 64 1.20 -14.00 6.35
C VAL A 64 2.25 -14.27 7.42
N ARG A 65 3.23 -13.37 7.60
CA ARG A 65 4.25 -13.48 8.64
C ARG A 65 3.63 -13.46 10.04
N ILE A 66 2.70 -12.53 10.32
CA ILE A 66 1.95 -12.48 11.58
C ILE A 66 1.18 -13.79 11.80
N SER A 67 0.45 -14.28 10.79
CA SER A 67 -0.30 -15.54 10.91
C SER A 67 0.60 -16.72 11.27
N ARG A 68 1.82 -16.78 10.72
CA ARG A 68 2.80 -17.82 11.07
C ARG A 68 3.31 -17.67 12.51
N LEU A 69 3.60 -16.46 12.97
CA LEU A 69 4.04 -16.21 14.35
C LEU A 69 2.96 -16.58 15.36
N LYS A 70 1.71 -16.19 15.12
CA LYS A 70 0.57 -16.55 15.99
C LYS A 70 0.37 -18.06 16.12
N LEU A 71 0.58 -18.81 15.02
CA LEU A 71 0.51 -20.28 15.04
C LEU A 71 1.62 -20.88 15.91
N GLN A 72 2.83 -20.31 15.86
CA GLN A 72 3.95 -20.73 16.70
C GLN A 72 3.72 -20.42 18.19
N GLU A 73 3.05 -19.31 18.51
CA GLU A 73 2.71 -18.92 19.88
C GLU A 73 1.57 -19.75 20.48
N THR A 74 0.60 -20.17 19.65
CA THR A 74 -0.59 -20.95 20.09
C THR A 74 -0.31 -22.46 20.14
N GLY A 75 0.76 -22.92 19.49
CA GLY A 75 1.15 -24.32 19.40
C GLY A 75 2.12 -24.75 20.50
N CYS A 76 1.62 -24.86 21.74
CA CYS A 76 2.19 -25.72 22.79
C CYS A 76 1.07 -26.21 23.72
#